data_AF-A0A7V4IBT8-F1
#
_entry.id   AF-A0A7V4IBT8-F1
#
_cell.length_a   1.000
_cell.length_b   1.000
_cell.length_c   1.000
_cell.angle_alpha   90.00
_cell.angle_beta   90.00
_cell.angle_gamma   90.00
#
_symmetry.space_group_name_H-M   'P 1'
#
loop_
_entity.id
_entity.type
_entity.pdbx_description
1 polymer ?
#
loop_
_entity_poly.entity_id
_entity_poly.type
_entity_poly.pdbx_seq_one_letter_code
_entity_poly.pdbx_strand_id
1 'polypeptide(L)'
;MASVTFNGSQSSVCWAPPFRIDITDRLKAGINDLSIDVINLWPNRLIGDGRLPEEKRYTKTNIQKFYQPGSERFLRVSGLLGPVRIIAAQKFWLP
;
A
#
# COMPACT_ATOMS: atom_id res chain seq x y z
N MET A 1 2.63 -1.72 1.77
CA MET A 1 2.13 -3.08 1.50
C MET A 1 0.67 -2.98 1.10
N ALA A 2 0.12 -4.02 0.48
CA ALA A 2 -1.28 -4.06 0.07
C ALA A 2 -1.95 -5.36 0.53
N SER A 3 -3.18 -5.25 1.02
CA SER A 3 -4.10 -6.38 1.20
C SER A 3 -5.05 -6.40 0.02
N VAL A 4 -5.20 -7.55 -0.64
CA VAL A 4 -5.96 -7.67 -1.88
C VAL A 4 -7.08 -8.69 -1.71
N THR A 5 -8.31 -8.26 -1.99
CA THR A 5 -9.53 -9.08 -1.94
C THR A 5 -10.17 -9.16 -3.32
N PHE A 6 -10.50 -10.37 -3.76
CA PHE A 6 -11.24 -10.62 -5.00
C PHE A 6 -12.60 -11.22 -4.67
N ASN A 7 -13.68 -10.69 -5.26
CA ASN A 7 -15.03 -11.26 -5.15
C ASN A 7 -15.47 -11.54 -3.69
N GLY A 8 -15.04 -10.71 -2.72
CA GLY A 8 -15.33 -10.91 -1.29
C GLY A 8 -14.59 -12.07 -0.61
N SER A 9 -13.61 -12.70 -1.29
CA SER A 9 -12.80 -13.78 -0.72
C SER A 9 -11.88 -13.31 0.40
N GLN A 10 -11.25 -14.26 1.10
CA GLN A 10 -10.15 -13.97 2.02
C GLN A 10 -9.05 -13.16 1.33
N SER A 11 -8.56 -12.13 2.02
CA SER A 11 -7.52 -11.25 1.50
C SER A 11 -6.16 -11.93 1.41
N SER A 12 -5.40 -11.59 0.37
CA SER A 12 -3.98 -11.95 0.25
C SER A 12 -3.11 -10.72 0.49
N VAL A 13 -2.07 -10.86 1.30
CA VAL A 13 -1.15 -9.74 1.63
C VAL A 13 0.07 -9.76 0.72
N CYS A 14 0.34 -8.63 0.08
CA CYS A 14 1.51 -8.38 -0.73
C CYS A 14 2.40 -7.32 -0.04
N TRP A 15 3.50 -7.77 0.57
CA TRP A 15 4.36 -6.90 1.39
C TRP A 15 5.78 -6.72 0.84
N ALA A 16 6.25 -7.65 0.01
CA ALA A 16 7.60 -7.65 -0.56
C ALA A 16 7.58 -7.92 -2.08
N PRO A 17 8.64 -7.52 -2.81
CA PRO A 17 8.82 -7.87 -4.21
C PRO A 17 8.95 -9.38 -4.45
N PRO A 18 8.51 -9.90 -5.61
CA PRO A 18 7.73 -9.19 -6.62
C PRO A 18 6.30 -8.91 -6.11
N PHE A 19 5.80 -7.69 -6.31
CA PHE A 19 4.49 -7.27 -5.79
C PHE A 19 3.34 -7.86 -6.62
N ARG A 20 3.13 -9.17 -6.50
CA ARG A 20 2.15 -9.96 -7.25
C ARG A 20 1.48 -10.99 -6.34
N ILE A 21 0.25 -11.36 -6.70
CA ILE A 21 -0.50 -12.44 -6.06
C ILE A 21 -1.08 -13.35 -7.13
N ASP A 22 -1.18 -14.64 -6.82
CA ASP A 22 -1.93 -15.59 -7.66
C ASP A 22 -3.42 -15.46 -7.36
N ILE A 23 -4.21 -15.30 -8.42
CA ILE A 23 -5.66 -15.12 -8.36
C ILE A 23 -6.40 -16.17 -9.20
N THR A 24 -5.68 -17.16 -9.73
CA THR A 24 -6.20 -18.14 -10.71
C THR A 24 -7.50 -18.79 -10.23
N ASP A 25 -7.51 -19.27 -8.99
CA ASP A 25 -8.66 -19.99 -8.41
C ASP A 25 -9.75 -19.07 -7.84
N ARG A 26 -9.60 -17.74 -7.98
CA ARG A 26 -10.52 -16.72 -7.42
C ARG A 26 -11.31 -15.96 -8.47
N LEU A 27 -10.98 -16.15 -9.75
CA LEU A 27 -11.63 -15.49 -10.87
C LEU A 27 -12.93 -16.21 -11.25
N LYS A 28 -13.96 -15.44 -11.62
CA LYS A 28 -15.19 -15.93 -12.24
C LYS A 28 -15.34 -15.35 -13.65
N ALA A 29 -16.12 -16.03 -14.50
CA ALA A 29 -16.44 -15.50 -15.83
C ALA A 29 -17.20 -14.17 -15.71
N GLY A 30 -16.84 -13.20 -16.58
CA GLY A 30 -17.44 -11.87 -16.57
C GLY A 30 -16.79 -10.92 -15.56
N ILE A 31 -17.63 -10.16 -14.85
CA ILE A 31 -17.20 -9.08 -13.96
C ILE A 31 -16.65 -9.66 -12.65
N ASN A 32 -15.49 -9.17 -12.22
CA ASN A 32 -14.87 -9.51 -10.95
C ASN A 32 -14.68 -8.24 -10.12
N ASP A 33 -14.97 -8.33 -8.83
CA ASP A 33 -14.74 -7.23 -7.90
C ASP A 33 -13.35 -7.34 -7.29
N LEU A 34 -12.60 -6.24 -7.31
CA LEU A 34 -11.26 -6.14 -6.77
C LEU A 34 -11.20 -5.00 -5.75
N SER A 35 -10.88 -5.33 -4.50
CA SER A 35 -10.56 -4.35 -3.46
C SER A 35 -9.08 -4.45 -3.08
N ILE A 36 -8.43 -3.31 -2.93
CA ILE A 36 -7.01 -3.23 -2.54
C ILE A 36 -6.87 -2.20 -1.42
N ASP A 37 -6.57 -2.68 -0.22
CA ASP A 37 -6.26 -1.83 0.92
C ASP A 37 -4.75 -1.59 0.96
N VAL A 38 -4.35 -0.35 0.72
CA VAL A 38 -2.93 0.05 0.73
C VAL A 38 -2.61 0.80 2.02
N ILE A 39 -1.54 0.37 2.68
CA ILE A 39 -0.98 1.11 3.82
C ILE A 39 0.40 1.67 3.48
N ASN A 40 0.67 2.88 3.99
CA ASN A 40 1.95 3.57 3.90
C ASN A 40 2.57 3.75 5.30
N LEU A 41 3.67 4.50 5.36
CA LEU A 41 4.38 4.81 6.60
C LEU A 41 3.98 6.18 7.14
N TRP A 42 4.16 6.37 8.45
CA TRP A 42 3.89 7.60 9.19
C TRP A 42 4.58 8.90 8.73
N PRO A 43 5.77 8.93 8.09
CA PRO A 43 6.50 10.18 7.83
C PRO A 43 5.67 11.27 7.16
N ASN A 44 4.82 10.92 6.19
CA ASN A 44 4.01 11.91 5.47
C ASN A 44 3.02 12.63 6.40
N ARG A 45 2.35 11.91 7.30
CA ARG A 45 1.43 12.51 8.29
C ARG A 45 2.19 13.30 9.34
N LEU A 46 3.30 12.76 9.87
CA LEU A 46 4.14 13.43 10.85
C LEU A 46 4.67 14.77 10.31
N ILE A 47 5.17 14.80 9.07
CA ILE A 47 5.65 16.04 8.42
C ILE A 47 4.50 17.04 8.26
N GLY A 48 3.32 16.58 7.83
CA GLY A 48 2.13 17.42 7.73
C GLY A 48 1.71 18.03 9.07
N ASP A 49 1.70 17.23 10.14
CA ASP A 49 1.37 17.69 11.50
C ASP A 49 2.41 18.66 12.06
N GLY A 50 3.69 18.50 11.71
CA GLY A 50 4.76 19.41 12.13
C GLY A 50 4.52 20.86 11.75
N ARG A 51 3.69 21.12 10.73
CA ARG A 51 3.33 22.46 10.25
C ARG A 51 2.11 23.06 10.96
N LEU A 52 1.48 22.31 11.87
CA LEU A 52 0.31 22.72 12.62
C LEU A 52 0.68 23.06 14.08
N PRO A 53 -0.10 23.93 14.75
CA PRO A 53 -0.11 24.04 16.22
C PRO A 53 -0.36 22.67 16.87
N GLU A 54 0.17 22.42 18.06
CA GLU A 54 0.13 21.08 18.70
C GLU A 54 -1.31 20.55 18.85
N GLU A 55 -2.26 21.43 19.14
CA GLU A 55 -3.66 21.11 19.38
C GLU A 55 -4.41 20.65 18.12
N LYS A 56 -3.83 20.90 16.94
CA LYS A 56 -4.40 20.53 15.64
C LYS A 56 -3.72 19.30 15.01
N ARG A 57 -2.74 18.71 15.69
CA ARG A 57 -2.01 17.53 15.19
C ARG A 57 -2.79 16.25 15.47
N TYR A 58 -2.75 15.32 14.53
CA TYR A 58 -3.31 13.98 14.73
C TYR A 58 -2.31 13.00 15.37
N THR A 59 -1.01 13.32 15.29
CA THR A 59 0.08 12.44 15.70
C THR A 59 0.97 13.10 16.76
N LYS A 60 1.49 12.29 17.68
CA LYS A 60 2.43 12.71 18.73
C LYS A 60 3.52 11.64 18.89
N THR A 61 4.79 12.07 18.89
CA THR A 61 5.96 11.18 19.04
C THR A 61 7.15 11.98 19.57
N ASN A 62 8.08 11.30 20.24
CA ASN A 62 9.37 11.87 20.65
C ASN A 62 10.36 12.06 19.47
N ILE A 63 10.06 11.52 18.29
CA ILE A 63 10.90 11.65 17.09
C ILE A 63 10.71 13.03 16.45
N GLN A 64 11.63 13.96 16.73
CA GLN A 64 11.52 15.36 16.29
C GLN A 64 11.92 15.62 14.84
N LYS A 65 12.66 14.71 14.18
CA LYS A 65 13.23 14.95 12.83
C LYS A 65 12.20 15.25 11.74
N PHE A 66 10.94 14.88 11.94
CA PHE A 66 9.86 15.11 10.98
C PHE A 66 9.20 16.49 11.12
N TYR A 67 9.47 17.22 12.21
CA TYR A 67 8.89 18.54 12.48
C TYR A 67 9.85 19.71 12.22
N GLN A 68 11.10 19.41 11.83
CA GLN A 68 12.13 20.41 11.57
C GLN A 68 12.01 21.01 10.15
N PRO A 69 12.48 22.25 9.91
CA PRO A 69 12.61 22.80 8.55
C PRO A 69 13.39 21.86 7.62
N GLY A 70 12.90 21.67 6.40
CA GLY A 70 13.52 20.77 5.42
C GLY A 70 13.18 19.29 5.62
N SER A 71 12.21 18.95 6.50
CA SER A 71 11.74 17.57 6.68
C SER A 71 11.05 16.98 5.45
N GLU A 72 10.71 17.81 4.45
CA GLU A 72 10.14 17.42 3.17
C GLU A 72 10.97 16.38 2.43
N ARG A 73 12.30 16.38 2.62
CA ARG A 73 13.20 15.37 2.05
C ARG A 73 12.90 13.94 2.51
N PHE A 74 12.15 13.77 3.60
CA PHE A 74 11.73 12.48 4.13
C PHE A 74 10.33 12.06 3.68
N LEU A 75 9.64 12.88 2.88
CA LEU A 75 8.38 12.48 2.26
C LEU A 75 8.58 11.21 1.45
N ARG A 76 7.62 10.30 1.56
CA ARG A 76 7.61 9.03 0.86
C ARG A 76 6.52 9.06 -0.19
N VAL A 77 6.85 8.60 -1.38
CA VAL A 77 5.82 8.27 -2.38
C VAL A 77 4.93 7.18 -1.76
N SER A 78 3.61 7.34 -1.87
CA SER A 78 2.66 6.45 -1.20
C SER A 78 1.37 6.26 -2.00
N GLY A 79 0.71 5.14 -1.78
CA GLY A 79 -0.49 4.73 -2.50
C GLY A 79 -0.24 3.58 -3.47
N LEU A 80 -1.24 3.27 -4.28
CA LEU A 80 -1.17 2.26 -5.34
C LEU A 80 -0.60 2.89 -6.61
N LEU A 81 0.72 2.91 -6.73
CA LEU A 81 1.41 3.69 -7.77
C LEU A 81 1.23 3.13 -9.18
N GLY A 82 0.99 1.81 -9.30
CA GLY A 82 0.72 1.15 -10.56
C GLY A 82 1.87 1.17 -11.57
N PRO A 83 1.60 0.75 -12.82
CA PRO A 83 0.32 0.24 -13.29
C PRO A 83 -0.04 -1.09 -12.62
N VAL A 84 -1.32 -1.29 -12.30
CA VAL A 84 -1.85 -2.60 -11.88
C VAL A 84 -2.16 -3.40 -13.12
N ARG A 85 -1.71 -4.65 -13.18
CA ARG A 85 -1.87 -5.53 -14.35
C ARG A 85 -2.33 -6.91 -13.94
N ILE A 86 -3.17 -7.49 -14.77
CA ILE A 86 -3.45 -8.93 -14.77
C ILE A 86 -2.51 -9.55 -15.80
N ILE A 87 -1.78 -10.59 -15.39
CA ILE A 87 -0.84 -11.30 -16.25
C ILE A 87 -1.29 -12.75 -16.31
N ALA A 88 -1.67 -13.21 -17.49
CA ALA A 88 -1.89 -14.62 -17.74
C ALA A 88 -0.53 -15.30 -17.98
N ALA A 89 -0.27 -16.39 -17.27
CA ALA A 89 0.94 -17.17 -17.43
C ALA A 89 0.60 -18.67 -17.41
N GLN A 90 1.33 -19.45 -18.20
CA GLN A 90 1.20 -20.91 -18.18
C GLN A 90 2.11 -21.48 -17.09
N LYS A 91 1.54 -22.26 -16.18
CA LYS A 91 2.28 -22.93 -15.12
C LYS A 91 2.90 -24.20 -15.69
N PHE A 92 4.22 -24.20 -15.84
CA PHE A 92 4.98 -25.38 -16.23
C PHE A 92 5.56 -26.04 -14.98
N TRP A 93 5.45 -27.37 -14.91
CA TRP A 93 6.19 -28.17 -13.95
C TRP A 93 7.53 -28.54 -14.59
N LEU A 94 8.63 -28.25 -13.92
CA LEU A 94 9.91 -28.83 -14.29
C LEU A 94 9.94 -30.27 -13.74
N PRO A 95 10.50 -31.23 -14.49
CA PRO A 95 10.60 -32.63 -14.07
C PRO A 95 11.43 -32.80 -12.78
#